data_AF-A0A537XNE4-F1
#
_entry.id   AF-A0A537XNE4-F1
#
_cell.length_a   1.000
_cell.length_b   1.000
_cell.length_c   1.000
_cell.angle_alpha   90.00
_cell.angle_beta   90.00
_cell.angle_gamma   90.00
#
_symmetry.space_group_name_H-M   'P 1'
#
loop_
_entity.id
_entity.type
_entity.pdbx_description
1 polymer ?
#
loop_
_entity_poly.entity_id
_entity_poly.type
_entity_poly.pdbx_seq_one_letter_code
_entity_poly.pdbx_strand_id
1 'polypeptide(L)'
;MAPGTQMHGKDGLTRVIGQLQGLELPAPAWEERILPARIQRYNPADLEHLCLSGVVTWGRLSPGGAAGADEEPDGELPKARTRRPGPVRNSPLAFVLREDLPAFLVPATEADLLAGLPSAAREVAEFLATRGASFLPEIARGTGRLPSEVEDALWDLVSAGLVSGDGVAGLRLLLGRNKPPARHARLRAVPGGRSGAISGISGRGRPLPAGRWSLWRRDAAEEDPAERDELVARQLLRRYGVVFRDLLVRERNAPPWRVLLLVLRRLEARGEIRGGRFVNGFVGEQFALPEAVESLRAVRRSGDDAGTVILPAADPLNLIGIIVPGQRVSPFSTLAVAYRNGVAIDVAPLGTLRSRLWGRESAAPSP
;
A
#
# COMPACT_ATOMS: atom_id res chain seq x y z
N MET A 1 -2.56 16.49 -1.60
CA MET A 1 -1.25 17.19 -1.60
C MET A 1 -1.44 18.59 -2.10
N ALA A 2 -0.71 19.52 -1.50
CA ALA A 2 -0.66 20.87 -2.04
C ALA A 2 -0.06 20.81 -3.47
N PRO A 3 -0.66 21.53 -4.44
CA PRO A 3 -0.05 21.66 -5.76
C PRO A 3 1.40 22.13 -5.65
N GLY A 4 2.30 21.57 -6.47
CA GLY A 4 3.71 21.94 -6.47
C GLY A 4 4.59 21.14 -5.50
N THR A 5 4.01 20.30 -4.64
CA THR A 5 4.80 19.42 -3.73
C THR A 5 5.13 18.05 -4.35
N GLN A 6 4.77 17.81 -5.61
CA GLN A 6 5.01 16.54 -6.27
C GLN A 6 6.50 16.32 -6.54
N MET A 7 6.97 15.12 -6.23
CA MET A 7 8.33 14.70 -6.56
C MET A 7 8.44 14.25 -8.02
N HIS A 8 9.66 14.04 -8.50
CA HIS A 8 9.93 13.71 -9.90
C HIS A 8 10.78 12.45 -10.02
N GLY A 9 10.51 11.67 -11.07
CA GLY A 9 11.33 10.53 -11.47
C GLY A 9 11.44 9.41 -10.42
N LYS A 10 12.42 8.54 -10.63
CA LYS A 10 12.66 7.34 -9.82
C LYS A 10 13.04 7.67 -8.38
N ASP A 11 13.94 8.64 -8.16
CA ASP A 11 14.37 9.02 -6.80
C ASP A 11 13.19 9.58 -5.99
N GLY A 12 12.34 10.39 -6.63
CA GLY A 12 11.10 10.86 -6.03
C GLY A 12 10.16 9.71 -5.68
N LEU A 13 10.03 8.73 -6.59
CA LEU A 13 9.21 7.54 -6.36
C LEU A 13 9.73 6.69 -5.19
N THR A 14 11.04 6.45 -5.10
CA THR A 14 11.67 5.74 -3.97
C THR A 14 11.40 6.46 -2.65
N ARG A 15 11.54 7.79 -2.60
CA ARG A 15 11.22 8.59 -1.40
C ARG A 15 9.74 8.50 -1.02
N VAL A 16 8.85 8.54 -2.00
CA VAL A 16 7.41 8.38 -1.78
C VAL A 16 7.08 6.99 -1.25
N ILE A 17 7.68 5.93 -1.80
CA ILE A 17 7.52 4.56 -1.29
C ILE A 17 8.06 4.47 0.14
N GLY A 18 9.25 5.00 0.41
CA GLY A 18 9.82 5.08 1.76
C GLY A 18 8.97 5.92 2.74
N GLN A 19 8.15 6.86 2.27
CA GLN A 19 7.17 7.55 3.10
C GLN A 19 5.88 6.73 3.28
N LEU A 20 5.54 5.88 2.31
CA LEU A 20 4.28 5.14 2.26
C LEU A 20 4.35 3.69 2.73
N GLN A 21 5.54 3.13 2.92
CA GLN A 21 5.75 1.76 3.39
C GLN A 21 5.07 1.47 4.74
N GLY A 22 4.76 0.20 4.97
CA GLY A 22 3.93 -0.25 6.09
C GLY A 22 2.42 -0.17 5.85
N LEU A 23 1.95 0.56 4.82
CA LEU A 23 0.53 0.61 4.46
C LEU A 23 0.13 -0.49 3.48
N GLU A 24 -0.99 -1.13 3.77
CA GLU A 24 -1.70 -1.96 2.79
C GLU A 24 -2.88 -1.18 2.21
N LEU A 25 -2.78 -0.82 0.95
CA LEU A 25 -3.82 -0.09 0.22
C LEU A 25 -4.44 -0.99 -0.83
N PRO A 26 -5.66 -0.70 -1.33
CA PRO A 26 -6.22 -1.42 -2.46
C PRO A 26 -5.24 -1.37 -3.62
N ALA A 27 -4.89 -2.54 -4.16
CA ALA A 27 -3.87 -2.67 -5.19
C ALA A 27 -3.98 -1.67 -6.37
N PRO A 28 -5.18 -1.36 -6.94
CA PRO A 28 -5.30 -0.39 -8.03
C PRO A 28 -5.05 1.04 -7.56
N ALA A 29 -5.31 1.35 -6.28
CA ALA A 29 -5.19 2.70 -5.75
C ALA A 29 -3.75 3.22 -5.84
N TRP A 30 -2.74 2.35 -5.69
CA TRP A 30 -1.33 2.72 -5.79
C TRP A 30 -1.01 3.47 -7.08
N GLU A 31 -1.29 2.87 -8.24
CA GLU A 31 -0.94 3.47 -9.52
C GLU A 31 -2.05 4.31 -10.16
N GLU A 32 -3.30 4.17 -9.72
CA GLU A 32 -4.39 5.02 -10.22
C GLU A 32 -4.50 6.35 -9.48
N ARG A 33 -4.10 6.41 -8.19
CA ARG A 33 -4.44 7.55 -7.33
C ARG A 33 -3.33 8.00 -6.38
N ILE A 34 -2.62 7.08 -5.73
CA ILE A 34 -1.68 7.40 -4.65
C ILE A 34 -0.35 7.91 -5.20
N LEU A 35 0.30 7.16 -6.10
CA LEU A 35 1.56 7.53 -6.74
C LEU A 35 1.37 8.68 -7.73
N PRO A 36 0.34 8.71 -8.61
CA PRO A 36 0.12 9.86 -9.50
C PRO A 36 -0.16 11.17 -8.78
N ALA A 37 -0.68 11.13 -7.56
CA ALA A 37 -0.86 12.35 -6.78
C ALA A 37 0.47 12.89 -6.24
N ARG A 38 1.46 12.01 -5.99
CA ARG A 38 2.75 12.31 -5.33
C ARG A 38 3.90 12.52 -6.30
N ILE A 39 3.81 11.92 -7.49
CA ILE A 39 4.85 11.96 -8.52
C ILE A 39 4.32 12.71 -9.74
N GLN A 40 4.97 13.82 -10.06
CA GLN A 40 4.67 14.61 -11.25
C GLN A 40 4.93 13.75 -12.49
N ARG A 41 3.91 13.64 -13.36
CA ARG A 41 3.96 12.79 -14.56
C ARG A 41 4.39 11.34 -14.25
N TYR A 42 3.80 10.75 -13.22
CA TYR A 42 4.04 9.35 -12.82
C TYR A 42 4.11 8.40 -14.03
N ASN A 43 5.22 7.67 -14.13
CA ASN A 43 5.46 6.66 -15.15
C ASN A 43 5.49 5.26 -14.50
N PRO A 44 4.56 4.35 -14.84
CA PRO A 44 4.56 2.98 -14.31
C PRO A 44 5.86 2.20 -14.55
N ALA A 45 6.62 2.53 -15.61
CA ALA A 45 7.91 1.90 -15.88
C ALA A 45 8.95 2.16 -14.78
N ASP A 46 8.84 3.28 -14.05
CA ASP A 46 9.76 3.59 -12.95
C ASP A 46 9.55 2.64 -11.76
N LEU A 47 8.29 2.39 -11.38
CA LEU A 47 7.96 1.42 -10.33
C LEU A 47 8.41 0.01 -10.71
N GLU A 48 8.20 -0.37 -11.96
CA GLU A 48 8.62 -1.67 -12.48
C GLU A 48 10.13 -1.84 -12.44
N HIS A 49 10.87 -0.80 -12.83
CA HIS A 49 12.32 -0.80 -12.72
C HIS A 49 12.80 -0.91 -11.26
N LEU A 50 12.16 -0.22 -10.32
CA LEU A 50 12.50 -0.32 -8.89
C LEU A 50 12.25 -1.72 -8.32
N CYS A 51 11.19 -2.40 -8.79
CA CYS A 51 10.92 -3.78 -8.37
C CYS A 51 11.95 -4.76 -8.97
N LEU A 52 12.20 -4.67 -10.28
CA LEU A 52 13.13 -5.55 -10.99
C LEU A 52 14.59 -5.37 -10.56
N SER A 53 14.98 -4.15 -10.15
CA SER A 53 16.31 -3.86 -9.58
C SER A 53 16.45 -4.31 -8.12
N GLY A 54 15.35 -4.74 -7.49
CA GLY A 54 15.34 -5.20 -6.11
C GLY A 54 15.27 -4.09 -5.06
N VAL A 55 15.20 -2.81 -5.45
CA VAL A 55 15.07 -1.68 -4.51
C VAL A 55 13.73 -1.71 -3.78
N VAL A 56 12.66 -2.07 -4.51
CA VAL A 56 11.29 -2.14 -3.98
C VAL A 56 10.81 -3.58 -4.05
N THR A 57 10.04 -3.99 -3.04
CA THR A 57 9.26 -5.22 -3.07
C THR A 57 7.79 -4.90 -2.81
N TRP A 58 6.91 -5.80 -3.20
CA TRP A 58 5.47 -5.63 -3.06
C TRP A 58 4.82 -6.92 -2.60
N GLY A 59 3.69 -6.81 -1.92
CA GLY A 59 2.96 -7.97 -1.44
C GLY A 59 2.08 -7.58 -0.28
N ARG A 60 1.74 -8.55 0.56
CA ARG A 60 0.83 -8.34 1.68
C ARG A 60 1.54 -8.54 3.01
N LEU A 61 1.71 -7.46 3.77
CA LEU A 61 2.41 -7.39 5.04
C LEU A 61 1.67 -8.10 6.17
N SER A 62 0.34 -8.03 6.19
CA SER A 62 -0.50 -8.68 7.20
C SER A 62 -0.80 -10.14 6.83
N PRO A 63 -0.59 -11.11 7.74
CA PRO A 63 -1.02 -12.48 7.53
C PRO A 63 -2.54 -12.60 7.45
N GLY A 64 -3.03 -13.46 6.54
CA GLY A 64 -4.44 -13.90 6.52
C GLY A 64 -5.42 -12.94 5.82
N GLY A 65 -6.22 -13.47 4.87
CA GLY A 65 -7.23 -12.80 4.01
C GLY A 65 -8.06 -11.69 4.67
N ALA A 66 -8.50 -10.71 3.89
CA ALA A 66 -9.30 -9.54 4.27
C ALA A 66 -10.69 -9.85 4.90
N ALA A 67 -10.73 -10.53 6.05
CA ALA A 67 -11.88 -10.63 6.93
C ALA A 67 -11.44 -10.19 8.33
N GLY A 68 -12.12 -9.18 8.89
CA GLY A 68 -11.80 -8.63 10.22
C GLY A 68 -11.38 -7.15 10.22
N ALA A 69 -12.14 -6.30 9.53
CA ALA A 69 -12.17 -4.87 9.84
C ALA A 69 -13.58 -4.39 9.56
N ASP A 70 -14.52 -4.89 10.37
CA ASP A 70 -15.87 -4.37 10.71
C ASP A 70 -16.70 -5.43 11.47
N GLU A 71 -16.08 -6.43 12.11
CA GLU A 71 -16.78 -7.32 13.05
C GLU A 71 -16.40 -6.91 14.47
N GLU A 72 -17.38 -6.37 15.18
CA GLU A 72 -17.32 -6.20 16.63
C GLU A 72 -17.05 -7.55 17.32
N PRO A 73 -16.39 -7.58 18.48
CA PRO A 73 -16.18 -8.80 19.22
C PRO A 73 -17.46 -9.12 20.00
N ASP A 74 -18.48 -9.61 19.32
CA ASP A 74 -19.57 -10.31 20.00
C ASP A 74 -19.78 -11.68 19.35
N GLY A 75 -19.78 -12.70 20.21
CA GLY A 75 -19.31 -14.04 19.89
C GLY A 75 -20.14 -14.83 18.89
N GLU A 76 -19.44 -15.57 18.04
CA GLU A 76 -19.67 -16.99 17.73
C GLU A 76 -18.55 -17.47 16.80
N LEU A 77 -17.98 -18.66 17.07
CA LEU A 77 -16.91 -19.25 16.26
C LEU A 77 -17.37 -19.41 14.78
N PRO A 78 -16.64 -18.88 13.78
CA PRO A 78 -17.05 -19.04 12.39
C PRO A 78 -16.84 -20.49 11.93
N LYS A 79 -17.95 -21.16 11.62
CA LYS A 79 -18.03 -22.49 11.00
C LYS A 79 -17.44 -22.48 9.58
N ALA A 80 -16.75 -23.58 9.26
CA ALA A 80 -16.40 -24.10 7.92
C ALA A 80 -15.99 -23.07 6.85
N ARG A 81 -14.67 -22.97 6.68
CA ARG A 81 -13.93 -22.16 5.70
C ARG A 81 -14.43 -22.38 4.27
N THR A 82 -15.24 -21.45 3.77
CA THR A 82 -15.46 -21.26 2.33
C THR A 82 -14.12 -20.95 1.66
N ARG A 83 -13.87 -21.53 0.48
CA ARG A 83 -12.66 -21.30 -0.34
C ARG A 83 -12.34 -19.80 -0.35
N ARG A 84 -11.18 -19.41 0.20
CA ARG A 84 -10.69 -18.04 0.06
C ARG A 84 -10.45 -17.81 -1.44
N PRO A 85 -11.14 -16.87 -2.09
CA PRO A 85 -10.77 -16.50 -3.45
C PRO A 85 -9.35 -15.92 -3.40
N GLY A 86 -8.50 -16.29 -4.36
CA GLY A 86 -7.26 -15.56 -4.63
C GLY A 86 -7.52 -14.07 -4.81
N PRO A 87 -6.48 -13.23 -4.91
CA PRO A 87 -6.60 -11.81 -4.73
C PRO A 87 -7.55 -11.25 -5.77
N VAL A 88 -8.54 -10.54 -5.25
CA VAL A 88 -9.53 -9.80 -6.00
C VAL A 88 -8.98 -8.41 -6.33
N ARG A 89 -9.64 -7.69 -7.24
CA ARG A 89 -9.18 -6.38 -7.72
C ARG A 89 -8.81 -5.40 -6.60
N ASN A 90 -9.49 -5.43 -5.45
CA ASN A 90 -9.22 -4.53 -4.33
C ASN A 90 -8.37 -5.17 -3.22
N SER A 91 -7.57 -6.19 -3.53
CA SER A 91 -6.71 -6.83 -2.53
C SER A 91 -5.77 -5.82 -1.88
N PRO A 92 -5.61 -5.84 -0.55
CA PRO A 92 -4.63 -5.01 0.14
C PRO A 92 -3.22 -5.42 -0.30
N LEU A 93 -2.46 -4.47 -0.82
CA LEU A 93 -1.04 -4.63 -1.15
C LEU A 93 -0.24 -3.44 -0.61
N ALA A 94 1.00 -3.71 -0.25
CA ALA A 94 2.00 -2.73 0.13
C ALA A 94 3.13 -2.71 -0.90
N PHE A 95 3.77 -1.55 -1.01
CA PHE A 95 5.09 -1.38 -1.61
C PHE A 95 6.04 -0.94 -0.51
N VAL A 96 7.19 -1.60 -0.39
CA VAL A 96 8.15 -1.39 0.69
C VAL A 96 9.55 -1.37 0.11
N LEU A 97 10.43 -0.55 0.68
CA LEU A 97 11.86 -0.63 0.36
C LEU A 97 12.37 -1.99 0.83
N ARG A 98 13.07 -2.73 -0.03
CA ARG A 98 13.42 -4.13 0.26
C ARG A 98 14.24 -4.26 1.56
N GLU A 99 15.10 -3.29 1.85
CA GLU A 99 15.91 -3.22 3.07
C GLU A 99 15.06 -3.06 4.34
N ASP A 100 13.91 -2.38 4.25
CA ASP A 100 13.01 -2.14 5.38
C ASP A 100 11.90 -3.20 5.50
N LEU A 101 11.84 -4.17 4.57
CA LEU A 101 10.77 -5.17 4.54
C LEU A 101 10.56 -5.88 5.89
N PRO A 102 11.61 -6.41 6.56
CA PRO A 102 11.36 -7.25 7.72
C PRO A 102 10.73 -6.46 8.87
N ALA A 103 11.03 -5.16 8.99
CA ALA A 103 10.44 -4.30 10.00
C ALA A 103 8.92 -4.10 9.89
N PHE A 104 8.37 -4.28 8.67
CA PHE A 104 6.95 -4.14 8.39
C PHE A 104 6.21 -5.48 8.27
N LEU A 105 6.92 -6.60 8.26
CA LEU A 105 6.29 -7.92 8.30
C LEU A 105 5.71 -8.18 9.68
N VAL A 106 4.42 -8.48 9.73
CA VAL A 106 3.81 -8.98 10.96
C VAL A 106 4.30 -10.42 11.18
N PRO A 107 4.91 -10.73 12.34
CA PRO A 107 5.34 -12.08 12.65
C PRO A 107 4.20 -13.08 12.51
N ALA A 108 4.46 -14.18 11.81
CA ALA A 108 3.53 -15.28 11.66
C ALA A 108 4.29 -16.56 11.33
N THR A 109 3.85 -17.66 11.92
CA THR A 109 4.30 -19.02 11.61
C THR A 109 3.88 -19.39 10.19
N GLU A 110 4.85 -19.67 9.32
CA GLU A 110 4.58 -20.07 7.94
C GLU A 110 3.65 -21.30 7.87
N ALA A 111 3.85 -22.27 8.79
CA ALA A 111 3.02 -23.46 8.91
C ALA A 111 1.53 -23.14 9.11
N ASP A 112 1.19 -22.15 9.96
CA ASP A 112 -0.20 -21.80 10.24
C ASP A 112 -0.85 -21.07 9.04
N LEU A 113 -0.06 -20.26 8.33
CA LEU A 113 -0.52 -19.60 7.11
C LEU A 113 -0.78 -20.62 5.99
N LEU A 114 0.13 -21.59 5.83
CA LEU A 114 0.05 -22.65 4.81
C LEU A 114 -1.04 -23.69 5.10
N ALA A 115 -1.28 -24.04 6.37
CA ALA A 115 -2.31 -25.01 6.77
C ALA A 115 -3.69 -24.67 6.22
N GLY A 116 -3.89 -23.38 5.93
CA GLY A 116 -5.11 -22.84 5.40
C GLY A 116 -5.31 -22.80 3.90
N LEU A 117 -4.31 -23.21 3.12
CA LEU A 117 -4.26 -23.01 1.67
C LEU A 117 -4.45 -24.32 0.89
N PRO A 118 -4.89 -24.23 -0.39
CA PRO A 118 -4.97 -25.39 -1.27
C PRO A 118 -3.65 -26.16 -1.35
N SER A 119 -3.70 -27.45 -1.68
CA SER A 119 -2.50 -28.28 -1.84
C SER A 119 -1.53 -27.68 -2.86
N ALA A 120 -2.05 -27.12 -3.96
CA ALA A 120 -1.24 -26.44 -4.96
C ALA A 120 -0.39 -25.30 -4.39
N ALA A 121 -0.99 -24.45 -3.55
CA ALA A 121 -0.28 -23.36 -2.88
C ALA A 121 0.79 -23.89 -1.92
N ARG A 122 0.50 -24.95 -1.16
CA ARG A 122 1.46 -25.56 -0.24
C ARG A 122 2.65 -26.19 -0.95
N GLU A 123 2.43 -26.91 -2.04
CA GLU A 123 3.51 -27.52 -2.83
C GLU A 123 4.37 -26.46 -3.54
N VAL A 124 3.75 -25.37 -4.02
CA VAL A 124 4.50 -24.23 -4.59
C VAL A 124 5.34 -23.55 -3.51
N ALA A 125 4.81 -23.36 -2.31
CA ALA A 125 5.58 -22.81 -1.20
C ALA A 125 6.75 -23.73 -0.82
N GLU A 126 6.52 -25.04 -0.68
CA GLU A 126 7.59 -26.01 -0.39
C GLU A 126 8.69 -26.01 -1.47
N PHE A 127 8.30 -25.92 -2.75
CA PHE A 127 9.25 -25.77 -3.84
C PHE A 127 10.10 -24.50 -3.70
N LEU A 128 9.48 -23.36 -3.40
CA LEU A 128 10.18 -22.09 -3.20
C LEU A 128 11.07 -22.09 -1.95
N ALA A 129 10.65 -22.77 -0.88
CA ALA A 129 11.43 -22.90 0.35
C ALA A 129 12.72 -23.71 0.12
N THR A 130 12.65 -24.75 -0.72
CA THR A 130 13.78 -25.64 -1.01
C THR A 130 14.68 -25.12 -2.12
N ARG A 131 14.13 -24.49 -3.17
CA ARG A 131 14.87 -24.06 -4.36
C ARG A 131 15.19 -22.57 -4.39
N GLY A 132 14.58 -21.79 -3.50
CA GLY A 132 14.70 -20.33 -3.49
C GLY A 132 13.92 -19.66 -4.62
N ALA A 133 14.28 -18.39 -4.89
CA ALA A 133 13.57 -17.56 -5.84
C ALA A 133 13.61 -18.13 -7.27
N SER A 134 12.44 -18.49 -7.82
CA SER A 134 12.34 -19.28 -9.05
C SER A 134 11.34 -18.69 -10.04
N PHE A 135 11.52 -18.94 -11.34
CA PHE A 135 10.55 -18.54 -12.36
C PHE A 135 9.37 -19.50 -12.44
N LEU A 136 8.21 -19.02 -12.89
CA LEU A 136 6.99 -19.81 -13.05
C LEU A 136 7.21 -21.15 -13.80
N PRO A 137 7.91 -21.20 -14.96
CA PRO A 137 8.13 -22.47 -15.65
C PRO A 137 8.98 -23.47 -14.85
N GLU A 138 9.87 -23.00 -13.99
CA GLU A 138 10.69 -23.84 -13.12
C GLU A 138 9.85 -24.42 -11.99
N ILE A 139 8.98 -23.60 -11.38
CA ILE A 139 8.02 -24.03 -10.36
C ILE A 139 7.05 -25.06 -10.94
N ALA A 140 6.48 -24.80 -12.13
CA ALA A 140 5.57 -25.74 -12.80
C ALA A 140 6.25 -27.08 -13.08
N ARG A 141 7.48 -27.07 -13.62
CA ARG A 141 8.25 -28.29 -13.86
C ARG A 141 8.58 -29.02 -12.56
N GLY A 142 8.99 -28.29 -11.52
CA GLY A 142 9.42 -28.86 -10.25
C GLY A 142 8.29 -29.44 -9.40
N THR A 143 7.09 -28.87 -9.50
CA THR A 143 5.88 -29.36 -8.81
C THR A 143 5.08 -30.37 -9.66
N GLY A 144 5.38 -30.49 -10.96
CA GLY A 144 4.61 -31.31 -11.90
C GLY A 144 3.22 -30.75 -12.22
N ARG A 145 2.93 -29.49 -11.84
CA ARG A 145 1.63 -28.83 -12.02
C ARG A 145 1.52 -28.09 -13.35
N LEU A 146 0.29 -27.88 -13.81
CA LEU A 146 0.04 -27.04 -14.97
C LEU A 146 0.42 -25.58 -14.66
N PRO A 147 0.95 -24.81 -15.64
CA PRO A 147 1.30 -23.40 -15.44
C PRO A 147 0.17 -22.57 -14.81
N SER A 148 -1.08 -22.77 -15.24
CA SER A 148 -2.24 -22.07 -14.68
C SER A 148 -2.54 -22.43 -13.22
N GLU A 149 -2.27 -23.67 -12.80
CA GLU A 149 -2.44 -24.05 -11.39
C GLU A 149 -1.38 -23.41 -10.51
N VAL A 150 -0.16 -23.26 -11.03
CA VAL A 150 0.91 -22.51 -10.36
C VAL A 150 0.57 -21.02 -10.28
N GLU A 151 -0.04 -20.44 -11.33
CA GLU A 151 -0.53 -19.06 -11.29
C GLU A 151 -1.54 -18.84 -10.16
N ASP A 152 -2.56 -19.69 -10.07
CA ASP A 152 -3.57 -19.60 -9.03
C ASP A 152 -2.96 -19.83 -7.63
N ALA A 153 -2.05 -20.80 -7.49
CA ALA A 153 -1.34 -21.08 -6.26
C ALA A 153 -0.48 -19.89 -5.78
N LEU A 154 0.27 -19.24 -6.67
CA LEU A 154 1.05 -18.05 -6.35
C LEU A 154 0.14 -16.90 -5.89
N TRP A 155 -1.04 -16.77 -6.50
CA TRP A 155 -2.03 -15.78 -6.08
C TRP A 155 -2.62 -16.04 -4.70
N ASP A 156 -2.91 -17.31 -4.38
CA ASP A 156 -3.34 -17.70 -3.03
C ASP A 156 -2.24 -17.39 -2.00
N LEU A 157 -0.97 -17.63 -2.34
CA LEU A 157 0.18 -17.30 -1.50
C LEU A 157 0.38 -15.78 -1.33
N VAL A 158 0.21 -14.98 -2.39
CA VAL A 158 0.22 -13.49 -2.28
C VAL A 158 -0.88 -13.02 -1.35
N SER A 159 -2.08 -13.59 -1.47
CA SER A 159 -3.23 -13.25 -0.62
C SER A 159 -2.99 -13.62 0.84
N ALA A 160 -2.24 -14.68 1.09
CA ALA A 160 -1.79 -15.08 2.42
C ALA A 160 -0.64 -14.22 2.96
N GLY A 161 0.01 -13.42 2.10
CA GLY A 161 1.18 -12.62 2.46
C GLY A 161 2.47 -13.43 2.57
N LEU A 162 2.57 -14.53 1.82
CA LEU A 162 3.69 -15.47 1.88
C LEU A 162 4.69 -15.31 0.74
N VAL A 163 4.27 -14.81 -0.42
CA VAL A 163 5.17 -14.65 -1.59
C VAL A 163 5.09 -13.26 -2.19
N SER A 164 6.15 -12.92 -2.92
CA SER A 164 6.25 -11.76 -3.79
C SER A 164 6.95 -12.12 -5.09
N GLY A 165 6.73 -11.32 -6.14
CA GLY A 165 7.42 -11.42 -7.42
C GLY A 165 8.29 -10.20 -7.71
N ASP A 166 9.39 -10.39 -8.44
CA ASP A 166 10.31 -9.30 -8.82
C ASP A 166 9.65 -8.21 -9.70
N GLY A 167 8.60 -8.53 -10.43
CA GLY A 167 7.89 -7.61 -11.32
C GLY A 167 6.50 -7.21 -10.82
N VAL A 168 5.96 -6.14 -11.40
CA VAL A 168 4.59 -5.63 -11.13
C VAL A 168 3.70 -5.56 -12.36
N ALA A 169 4.24 -5.83 -13.56
CA ALA A 169 3.46 -5.75 -14.81
C ALA A 169 2.25 -6.69 -14.82
N GLY A 170 2.41 -7.93 -14.37
CA GLY A 170 1.27 -8.86 -14.30
C GLY A 170 0.27 -8.50 -13.21
N LEU A 171 0.72 -7.84 -12.13
CA LEU A 171 -0.19 -7.28 -11.13
C LEU A 171 -1.11 -6.25 -11.80
N ARG A 172 -0.59 -5.35 -12.65
CA ARG A 172 -1.40 -4.38 -13.41
C ARG A 172 -2.42 -5.02 -14.34
N LEU A 173 -2.05 -6.11 -15.03
CA LEU A 173 -2.95 -6.82 -15.94
C LEU A 173 -4.14 -7.46 -15.19
N LEU A 174 -3.93 -7.88 -13.94
CA LEU A 174 -4.98 -8.47 -13.11
C LEU A 174 -5.89 -7.44 -12.47
N LEU A 175 -5.33 -6.31 -12.07
CA LEU A 175 -6.08 -5.17 -11.54
C LEU A 175 -6.86 -4.41 -12.62
N GLY A 176 -6.41 -4.54 -13.88
CA GLY A 176 -6.84 -3.76 -15.04
C GLY A 176 -7.97 -4.33 -15.91
N ARG A 177 -8.78 -5.29 -15.44
CA ARG A 177 -9.89 -5.86 -16.27
C ARG A 177 -10.99 -4.89 -16.72
N ASN A 178 -10.93 -3.59 -16.35
CA ASN A 178 -11.89 -2.56 -16.77
C ASN A 178 -11.23 -1.27 -17.31
N LYS A 179 -10.25 -1.37 -18.21
CA LYS A 179 -10.06 -0.33 -19.22
C LYS A 179 -10.18 -0.95 -20.61
N PRO A 180 -11.12 -0.50 -21.47
CA PRO A 180 -11.02 -0.83 -22.89
C PRO A 180 -9.64 -0.33 -23.37
N PRO A 181 -8.94 -1.06 -24.26
CA PRO A 181 -7.61 -0.69 -24.66
C PRO A 181 -7.64 0.71 -25.27
N ALA A 182 -6.96 1.65 -24.59
CA ALA A 182 -6.60 2.92 -25.21
C ALA A 182 -5.73 2.56 -26.42
N ARG A 183 -6.18 2.96 -27.61
CA ARG A 183 -5.66 2.50 -28.91
C ARG A 183 -4.26 3.02 -29.25
N HIS A 184 -3.48 3.45 -28.26
CA HIS A 184 -2.18 4.10 -28.44
C HIS A 184 -1.14 3.61 -27.42
N ALA A 185 -0.72 2.36 -27.57
CA ALA A 185 0.59 1.91 -27.09
C ALA A 185 1.03 0.72 -27.97
N ARG A 186 1.37 1.01 -29.24
CA ARG A 186 2.22 0.10 -30.01
C ARG A 186 3.60 0.17 -29.36
N LEU A 187 3.81 -0.67 -28.34
CA LEU A 187 5.14 -0.97 -27.84
C LEU A 187 5.95 -1.50 -29.03
N ARG A 188 6.92 -0.71 -29.48
CA ARG A 188 7.95 -1.13 -30.42
C ARG A 188 8.63 -2.36 -29.78
N ALA A 189 8.35 -3.53 -30.35
CA ALA A 189 9.16 -4.70 -30.12
C ALA A 189 10.60 -4.37 -30.52
N VAL A 190 11.53 -4.52 -29.59
CA VAL A 190 12.97 -4.55 -29.86
C VAL A 190 13.21 -5.72 -30.84
N PRO A 191 13.77 -5.48 -32.04
CA PRO A 191 14.10 -6.58 -32.94
C PRO A 191 15.27 -7.37 -32.34
N GLY A 192 15.03 -8.61 -31.90
CA GLY A 192 16.10 -9.54 -31.49
C GLY A 192 15.83 -10.42 -30.27
N GLY A 193 14.78 -10.15 -29.46
CA GLY A 193 14.42 -11.00 -28.33
C GLY A 193 13.38 -12.06 -28.72
N ARG A 194 13.71 -13.35 -28.59
CA ARG A 194 12.80 -14.51 -28.78
C ARG A 194 11.67 -14.60 -27.73
N SER A 195 10.99 -13.50 -27.42
CA SER A 195 9.87 -13.46 -26.45
C SER A 195 8.50 -13.33 -27.12
N GLY A 196 8.42 -13.47 -28.44
CA GLY A 196 7.20 -13.25 -29.23
C GLY A 196 6.37 -14.50 -29.60
N ALA A 197 6.60 -15.67 -29.00
CA ALA A 197 5.99 -16.92 -29.47
C ALA A 197 5.38 -17.84 -28.39
N ILE A 198 4.85 -17.28 -27.29
CA ILE A 198 3.94 -18.03 -26.38
C ILE A 198 2.68 -17.20 -26.10
N SER A 199 2.16 -16.50 -27.12
CA SER A 199 0.82 -15.88 -27.08
C SER A 199 -0.18 -16.66 -27.93
N GLY A 200 0.00 -17.98 -28.05
CA GLY A 200 -0.74 -18.83 -28.99
C GLY A 200 -1.28 -20.14 -28.41
N ILE A 201 -1.20 -20.38 -27.10
CA ILE A 201 -1.91 -21.51 -26.48
C ILE A 201 -2.99 -20.92 -25.58
N SER A 202 -4.23 -21.12 -26.03
CA SER A 202 -5.45 -20.93 -25.27
C SER A 202 -5.32 -21.50 -23.86
N GLY A 203 -5.30 -20.63 -22.87
CA GLY A 203 -5.47 -20.96 -21.47
C GLY A 203 -6.11 -19.79 -20.76
N ARG A 204 -7.18 -20.04 -20.01
CA ARG A 204 -7.87 -19.07 -19.14
C ARG A 204 -7.02 -18.62 -17.94
N GLY A 205 -5.70 -18.55 -18.10
CA GLY A 205 -4.72 -18.23 -17.06
C GLY A 205 -4.75 -16.75 -16.69
N ARG A 206 -4.47 -16.46 -15.42
CA ARG A 206 -4.38 -15.11 -14.86
C ARG A 206 -2.94 -14.63 -15.09
N PRO A 207 -2.69 -13.62 -15.95
CA PRO A 207 -1.33 -13.23 -16.29
C PRO A 207 -0.51 -12.84 -15.05
N LEU A 208 0.58 -13.56 -14.79
CA LEU A 208 1.47 -13.29 -13.67
C LEU A 208 2.54 -12.25 -14.00
N PRO A 209 3.04 -11.52 -12.99
CA PRO A 209 4.23 -10.70 -13.15
C PRO A 209 5.41 -11.50 -13.70
N ALA A 210 6.11 -10.90 -14.67
CA ALA A 210 7.39 -11.42 -15.12
C ALA A 210 8.43 -11.30 -13.99
N GLY A 211 9.30 -12.29 -13.87
CA GLY A 211 10.35 -12.33 -12.86
C GLY A 211 10.33 -13.59 -12.02
N ARG A 212 11.19 -13.61 -11.00
CA ARG A 212 11.25 -14.71 -10.04
C ARG A 212 10.24 -14.48 -8.92
N TRP A 213 9.71 -15.56 -8.40
CA TRP A 213 8.84 -15.61 -7.24
C TRP A 213 9.66 -16.07 -6.04
N SER A 214 9.46 -15.42 -4.91
CA SER A 214 10.19 -15.71 -3.67
C SER A 214 9.25 -15.71 -2.49
N LEU A 215 9.53 -16.58 -1.52
CA LEU A 215 8.87 -16.56 -0.21
C LEU A 215 9.38 -15.40 0.62
N TRP A 216 8.48 -14.80 1.40
CA TRP A 216 8.81 -13.88 2.46
C TRP A 216 9.13 -14.67 3.72
N ARG A 217 10.36 -14.52 4.21
CA ARG A 217 10.74 -15.04 5.52
C ARG A 217 10.10 -14.16 6.59
N ARG A 218 9.14 -14.71 7.32
CA ARG A 218 8.41 -14.01 8.40
C ARG A 218 8.90 -14.39 9.79
N ASP A 219 9.88 -15.28 9.86
CA ASP A 219 10.42 -15.76 11.12
C ASP A 219 11.03 -14.58 11.88
N ALA A 220 10.43 -14.26 13.03
CA ALA A 220 10.77 -13.10 13.86
C ALA A 220 12.18 -13.14 14.49
N ALA A 221 12.99 -14.14 14.14
CA ALA A 221 14.25 -14.42 14.80
C ALA A 221 15.38 -13.45 14.41
N GLU A 222 15.23 -12.68 13.33
CA GLU A 222 16.33 -11.87 12.79
C GLU A 222 16.33 -10.39 13.22
N GLU A 223 15.21 -9.81 13.67
CA GLU A 223 15.14 -8.38 14.03
C GLU A 223 14.98 -8.13 15.53
N ASP A 224 15.77 -7.20 16.07
CA ASP A 224 15.56 -6.66 17.42
C ASP A 224 14.22 -5.90 17.45
N PRO A 225 13.24 -6.31 18.29
CA PRO A 225 11.97 -5.60 18.41
C PRO A 225 12.13 -4.10 18.69
N ALA A 226 13.17 -3.70 19.42
CA ALA A 226 13.41 -2.29 19.73
C ALA A 226 13.80 -1.47 18.49
N GLU A 227 14.66 -2.01 17.63
CA GLU A 227 15.06 -1.38 16.36
C GLU A 227 13.88 -1.29 15.41
N ARG A 228 13.11 -2.38 15.29
CA ARG A 228 11.88 -2.43 14.50
C ARG A 228 10.87 -1.38 14.95
N ASP A 229 10.59 -1.32 16.25
CA ASP A 229 9.61 -0.37 16.80
C ASP A 229 10.06 1.08 16.63
N GLU A 230 11.37 1.35 16.71
CA GLU A 230 11.95 2.67 16.37
C GLU A 230 11.80 3.01 14.89
N LEU A 231 12.08 2.07 13.99
CA LEU A 231 11.89 2.25 12.55
C LEU A 231 10.43 2.57 12.22
N VAL A 232 9.48 1.81 12.79
CA VAL A 232 8.04 2.07 12.58
C VAL A 232 7.62 3.42 13.17
N ALA A 233 8.11 3.81 14.36
CA ALA A 233 7.82 5.13 14.93
C ALA A 233 8.31 6.26 14.02
N ARG A 234 9.54 6.15 13.48
CA ARG A 234 10.10 7.10 12.51
C ARG A 234 9.31 7.11 11.21
N GLN A 235 8.83 5.95 10.75
CA GLN A 235 7.96 5.85 9.57
C GLN A 235 6.67 6.66 9.75
N LEU A 236 6.00 6.52 10.90
CA LEU A 236 4.77 7.26 11.21
C LEU A 236 5.03 8.77 11.26
N LEU A 237 6.13 9.20 11.89
CA LEU A 237 6.54 10.60 11.93
C LEU A 237 6.81 11.15 10.53
N ARG A 238 7.54 10.42 9.68
CA ARG A 238 7.81 10.81 8.28
C ARG A 238 6.54 10.88 7.44
N ARG A 239 5.55 10.02 7.72
CA ARG A 239 4.28 9.98 6.97
C ARG A 239 3.32 11.12 7.34
N TYR A 240 3.16 11.38 8.64
CA TYR A 240 2.14 12.30 9.15
C TYR A 240 2.67 13.64 9.64
N GLY A 241 3.96 13.73 9.96
CA GLY A 241 4.59 14.90 10.60
C GLY A 241 4.27 15.00 12.10
N VAL A 242 2.99 14.81 12.46
CA VAL A 242 2.49 14.73 13.84
C VAL A 242 1.88 13.36 14.07
N VAL A 243 2.23 12.71 15.18
CA VAL A 243 1.78 11.37 15.56
C VAL A 243 1.15 11.39 16.94
N PHE A 244 -0.01 10.73 17.06
CA PHE A 244 -0.74 10.52 18.31
C PHE A 244 -1.66 9.30 18.18
N ARG A 245 -2.19 8.81 19.29
CA ARG A 245 -2.91 7.52 19.38
C ARG A 245 -3.98 7.34 18.30
N ASP A 246 -4.85 8.31 18.08
CA ASP A 246 -6.02 8.15 17.21
C ASP A 246 -5.65 8.06 15.71
N LEU A 247 -4.44 8.47 15.31
CA LEU A 247 -3.94 8.28 13.94
C LEU A 247 -3.70 6.81 13.60
N LEU A 248 -3.40 5.96 14.59
CA LEU A 248 -3.07 4.55 14.37
C LEU A 248 -4.25 3.75 13.80
N VAL A 249 -5.46 4.30 13.81
CA VAL A 249 -6.65 3.71 13.15
C VAL A 249 -6.42 3.41 11.66
N ARG A 250 -5.46 4.09 11.02
CA ARG A 250 -5.04 3.84 9.62
C ARG A 250 -3.88 2.84 9.48
N GLU A 251 -3.18 2.52 10.56
CA GLU A 251 -1.90 1.82 10.57
C GLU A 251 -2.08 0.41 11.16
N ARG A 252 -2.75 -0.46 10.41
CA ARG A 252 -3.15 -1.82 10.87
C ARG A 252 -2.00 -2.68 11.40
N ASN A 253 -0.79 -2.47 10.86
CA ASN A 253 0.40 -3.25 11.20
C ASN A 253 1.33 -2.54 12.19
N ALA A 254 0.95 -1.36 12.69
CA ALA A 254 1.77 -0.64 13.65
C ALA A 254 1.79 -1.37 15.02
N PRO A 255 2.92 -1.29 15.75
CA PRO A 255 2.97 -1.72 17.14
C PRO A 255 1.88 -1.00 17.97
N PRO A 256 1.41 -1.64 19.06
CA PRO A 256 0.45 -1.00 19.96
C PRO A 256 0.94 0.36 20.45
N TRP A 257 0.05 1.34 20.63
CA TRP A 257 0.41 2.70 21.06
C TRP A 257 1.32 2.74 22.29
N ARG A 258 1.12 1.85 23.26
CA ARG A 258 1.97 1.74 24.46
C ARG A 258 3.45 1.51 24.16
N VAL A 259 3.75 0.76 23.09
CA VAL A 259 5.10 0.45 22.64
C VAL A 259 5.69 1.67 21.93
N LEU A 260 4.93 2.24 20.99
CA LEU A 260 5.33 3.44 20.27
C LEU A 260 5.54 4.64 21.20
N LEU A 261 4.75 4.78 22.26
CA LEU A 261 4.87 5.86 23.23
C LEU A 261 6.24 5.84 23.94
N LEU A 262 6.75 4.65 24.29
CA LEU A 262 8.07 4.52 24.92
C LEU A 262 9.18 4.95 23.96
N VAL A 263 9.07 4.54 22.69
CA VAL A 263 10.02 4.92 21.63
C VAL A 263 9.97 6.43 21.36
N LEU A 264 8.76 7.01 21.23
CA LEU A 264 8.57 8.43 20.96
C LEU A 264 9.09 9.30 22.11
N ARG A 265 8.88 8.91 23.38
CA ARG A 265 9.50 9.60 24.53
C ARG A 265 11.03 9.51 24.52
N ARG A 266 11.61 8.39 24.08
CA ARG A 266 13.06 8.26 23.93
C ARG A 266 13.59 9.16 22.82
N LEU A 267 12.88 9.25 21.69
CA LEU A 267 13.21 10.16 20.59
C LEU A 267 13.11 11.64 21.03
N GLU A 268 12.11 11.97 21.84
CA GLU A 268 11.95 13.30 22.42
C GLU A 268 13.08 13.63 23.40
N ALA A 269 13.43 12.71 24.30
CA ALA A 269 14.53 12.88 25.24
C ALA A 269 15.89 13.08 24.53
N ARG A 270 16.06 12.49 23.33
CA ARG A 270 17.21 12.73 22.44
C ARG A 270 17.16 14.08 21.70
N GLY A 271 16.05 14.80 21.79
CA GLY A 271 15.83 16.07 21.11
C GLY A 271 15.52 15.95 19.61
N GLU A 272 15.29 14.73 19.11
CA GLU A 272 15.02 14.47 17.69
C GLU A 272 13.59 14.87 17.28
N ILE A 273 12.65 14.79 18.22
CA ILE A 273 11.25 15.18 18.04
C ILE A 273 10.77 16.06 19.17
N ARG A 274 9.57 16.64 19.02
CA ARG A 274 8.96 17.53 20.02
C ARG A 274 7.66 16.91 20.53
N GLY A 275 7.53 16.71 21.84
CA GLY A 275 6.25 16.45 22.48
C GLY A 275 5.45 17.73 22.69
N GLY A 276 4.13 17.64 22.61
CA GLY A 276 3.27 18.79 22.83
C GLY A 276 1.80 18.57 22.48
N ARG A 277 1.10 19.68 22.26
CA ARG A 277 -0.28 19.73 21.78
C ARG A 277 -0.31 20.45 20.45
N PHE A 278 -0.45 19.69 19.36
CA PHE A 278 -0.45 20.21 17.99
C PHE A 278 -1.84 20.16 17.36
N VAL A 279 -2.66 19.17 17.76
CA VAL A 279 -4.02 18.97 17.28
C VAL A 279 -4.99 19.10 18.46
N ASN A 280 -5.97 20.00 18.33
CA ASN A 280 -7.01 20.22 19.34
C ASN A 280 -8.09 19.13 19.27
N GLY A 281 -8.78 18.89 20.39
CA GLY A 281 -9.88 17.92 20.47
C GLY A 281 -9.45 16.47 20.72
N PHE A 282 -8.14 16.22 20.85
CA PHE A 282 -7.59 14.88 21.10
C PHE A 282 -6.82 14.83 22.43
N VAL A 283 -7.05 13.75 23.17
CA VAL A 283 -6.44 13.49 24.49
C VAL A 283 -5.16 12.67 24.31
N GLY A 284 -4.24 12.75 25.28
CA GLY A 284 -2.98 11.98 25.29
C GLY A 284 -1.81 12.66 24.60
N GLU A 285 -0.61 12.13 24.76
CA GLU A 285 0.61 12.75 24.22
C GLU A 285 0.62 12.78 22.68
N GLN A 286 1.14 13.87 22.12
CA GLN A 286 1.34 14.03 20.69
C GLN A 286 2.81 14.39 20.46
N PHE A 287 3.37 13.85 19.37
CA PHE A 287 4.76 14.04 19.02
C PHE A 287 4.86 14.53 17.58
N ALA A 288 5.77 15.44 17.31
CA ALA A 288 5.95 16.00 15.98
C ALA A 288 7.43 16.11 15.62
N LEU A 289 7.72 15.96 14.32
CA LEU A 289 9.00 16.34 13.75
C LEU A 289 9.18 17.87 13.87
N PRO A 290 10.40 18.37 14.16
CA PRO A 290 10.67 19.81 14.23
C PRO A 290 10.19 20.57 12.99
N GLU A 291 10.47 20.06 11.79
CA GLU A 291 10.04 20.61 10.51
C GLU A 291 8.51 20.61 10.33
N ALA A 292 7.81 19.64 10.92
CA ALA A 292 6.35 19.61 10.91
C ALA A 292 5.77 20.74 11.79
N VAL A 293 6.39 21.01 12.95
CA VAL A 293 6.01 22.14 13.82
C VAL A 293 6.21 23.48 13.12
N GLU A 294 7.34 23.64 12.42
CA GLU A 294 7.62 24.83 11.62
C GLU A 294 6.61 25.01 10.48
N SER A 295 6.28 23.92 9.78
CA SER A 295 5.28 23.92 8.70
C SER A 295 3.90 24.34 9.23
N LEU A 296 3.45 23.81 10.37
CA LEU A 296 2.19 24.20 11.01
C LEU A 296 2.18 25.70 11.38
N ARG A 297 3.30 26.23 11.89
CA ARG A 297 3.45 27.67 12.20
C ARG A 297 3.44 28.53 10.95
N ALA A 298 4.01 28.05 9.84
CA ALA A 298 3.99 28.75 8.56
C ALA A 298 2.58 28.84 7.99
N VAL A 299 1.84 27.73 7.96
CA VAL A 299 0.44 27.71 7.51
C VAL A 299 -0.43 28.66 8.36
N ARG A 300 -0.27 28.63 9.70
CA ARG A 300 -1.01 29.54 10.60
C ARG A 300 -0.72 31.03 10.33
N ARG A 301 0.52 31.37 9.95
CA ARG A 301 0.91 32.77 9.64
C ARG A 301 0.41 33.23 8.28
N SER A 302 0.39 32.33 7.31
CA SER A 302 0.04 32.67 5.92
C SER A 302 -1.43 33.06 5.81
N GLY A 303 -2.31 32.42 6.59
CA GLY A 303 -3.76 32.71 6.55
C GLY A 303 -4.43 32.39 5.21
N ASP A 304 -3.68 31.87 4.25
CA ASP A 304 -4.14 31.59 2.88
C ASP A 304 -5.22 30.51 2.87
N ASP A 305 -6.25 30.74 2.05
CA ASP A 305 -7.19 29.69 1.63
C ASP A 305 -6.39 28.68 0.81
N ALA A 306 -6.11 27.50 1.38
CA ALA A 306 -5.22 26.48 0.81
C ALA A 306 -5.80 25.80 -0.46
N GLY A 307 -6.83 26.40 -1.05
CA GLY A 307 -7.61 25.85 -2.14
C GLY A 307 -8.38 24.60 -1.73
N THR A 308 -9.07 24.01 -2.70
CA THR A 308 -9.74 22.73 -2.49
C THR A 308 -8.81 21.57 -2.87
N VAL A 309 -8.57 20.64 -1.95
CA VAL A 309 -7.74 19.45 -2.16
C VAL A 309 -8.65 18.22 -2.19
N ILE A 310 -8.56 17.41 -3.24
CA ILE A 310 -9.27 16.13 -3.32
C ILE A 310 -8.32 15.00 -2.91
N LEU A 311 -8.73 14.18 -1.94
CA LEU A 311 -8.00 12.99 -1.52
C LEU A 311 -8.81 11.73 -1.83
N PRO A 312 -8.22 10.71 -2.48
CA PRO A 312 -8.82 9.38 -2.57
C PRO A 312 -9.15 8.80 -1.21
N ALA A 313 -10.20 8.00 -1.10
CA ALA A 313 -10.55 7.35 0.16
C ALA A 313 -9.41 6.47 0.72
N ALA A 314 -8.65 5.84 -0.18
CA ALA A 314 -7.48 5.00 0.10
C ALA A 314 -6.25 5.79 0.58
N ASP A 315 -6.19 7.10 0.39
CA ASP A 315 -5.01 7.88 0.76
C ASP A 315 -4.85 7.94 2.29
N PRO A 316 -3.65 7.72 2.85
CA PRO A 316 -3.45 7.78 4.30
C PRO A 316 -3.72 9.16 4.90
N LEU A 317 -3.69 10.22 4.08
CA LEU A 317 -4.05 11.58 4.50
C LEU A 317 -5.59 11.79 4.55
N ASN A 318 -6.40 10.80 4.17
CA ASN A 318 -7.83 10.84 4.37
C ASN A 318 -8.17 10.59 5.85
N LEU A 319 -8.38 11.67 6.59
CA LEU A 319 -8.57 11.65 8.04
C LEU A 319 -10.00 11.98 8.47
N ILE A 320 -10.97 11.93 7.54
CA ILE A 320 -12.40 12.08 7.84
C ILE A 320 -12.89 10.95 8.76
N GLY A 321 -13.65 11.32 9.79
CA GLY A 321 -14.10 10.41 10.85
C GLY A 321 -12.98 9.93 11.76
N ILE A 322 -11.80 10.56 11.71
CA ILE A 322 -10.66 10.31 12.62
C ILE A 322 -10.25 11.63 13.26
N ILE A 323 -9.67 12.54 12.47
CA ILE A 323 -9.27 13.88 12.90
C ILE A 323 -10.28 14.92 12.44
N VAL A 324 -10.73 14.79 11.20
CA VAL A 324 -11.70 15.71 10.60
C VAL A 324 -13.11 15.18 10.87
N PRO A 325 -14.04 16.01 11.37
CA PRO A 325 -15.42 15.59 11.56
C PRO A 325 -16.07 15.07 10.26
N GLY A 326 -16.92 14.04 10.38
CA GLY A 326 -17.66 13.46 9.26
C GLY A 326 -17.75 11.93 9.34
N GLN A 327 -18.54 11.33 8.44
CA GLN A 327 -18.66 9.88 8.37
C GLN A 327 -17.37 9.26 7.83
N ARG A 328 -16.87 8.22 8.50
CA ARG A 328 -15.68 7.49 8.07
C ARG A 328 -15.90 6.86 6.69
N VAL A 329 -14.96 7.12 5.78
CA VAL A 329 -14.97 6.55 4.43
C VAL A 329 -13.97 5.39 4.34
N SER A 330 -14.45 4.22 3.91
CA SER A 330 -13.60 3.03 3.76
C SER A 330 -12.47 3.28 2.76
N PRO A 331 -11.20 2.97 3.11
CA PRO A 331 -10.08 3.07 2.17
C PRO A 331 -10.19 2.14 0.96
N PHE A 332 -11.04 1.10 1.02
CA PHE A 332 -11.29 0.18 -0.09
C PHE A 332 -12.43 0.62 -1.02
N SER A 333 -13.06 1.76 -0.73
CA SER A 333 -14.08 2.35 -1.59
C SER A 333 -13.47 3.07 -2.80
N THR A 334 -14.28 3.27 -3.85
CA THR A 334 -13.89 4.06 -5.03
C THR A 334 -14.08 5.57 -4.82
N LEU A 335 -14.52 5.98 -3.63
CA LEU A 335 -14.82 7.37 -3.28
C LEU A 335 -13.56 8.22 -3.12
N ALA A 336 -13.77 9.52 -3.06
CA ALA A 336 -12.80 10.53 -2.70
C ALA A 336 -13.50 11.58 -1.81
N VAL A 337 -12.69 12.38 -1.11
CA VAL A 337 -13.14 13.44 -0.21
C VAL A 337 -12.51 14.75 -0.67
N ALA A 338 -13.32 15.77 -0.85
CA ALA A 338 -12.85 17.14 -1.09
C ALA A 338 -12.70 17.87 0.24
N TYR A 339 -11.53 18.46 0.45
CA TYR A 339 -11.19 19.25 1.64
C TYR A 339 -10.97 20.70 1.24
N ARG A 340 -11.45 21.64 2.06
CA ARG A 340 -11.12 23.07 1.98
C ARG A 340 -10.71 23.54 3.36
N ASN A 341 -9.50 24.09 3.48
CA ASN A 341 -8.92 24.52 4.77
C ASN A 341 -9.00 23.46 5.87
N GLY A 342 -8.73 22.20 5.51
CA GLY A 342 -8.78 21.07 6.43
C GLY A 342 -10.17 20.53 6.78
N VAL A 343 -11.24 21.15 6.27
CA VAL A 343 -12.63 20.70 6.48
C VAL A 343 -13.12 19.90 5.28
N ALA A 344 -13.74 18.74 5.52
CA ALA A 344 -14.37 17.95 4.46
C ALA A 344 -15.66 18.64 3.97
N ILE A 345 -15.75 18.92 2.67
CA ILE A 345 -16.86 19.66 2.07
C ILE A 345 -17.74 18.82 1.13
N ASP A 346 -17.23 17.69 0.60
CA ASP A 346 -17.99 16.77 -0.26
C ASP A 346 -17.32 15.38 -0.27
N VAL A 347 -18.13 14.32 -0.43
CA VAL A 347 -17.69 12.93 -0.55
C VAL A 347 -18.42 12.30 -1.74
N ALA A 348 -17.68 11.95 -2.79
CA ALA A 348 -18.25 11.36 -4.00
C ALA A 348 -17.17 10.61 -4.81
N PRO A 349 -17.52 9.87 -5.87
CA PRO A 349 -16.54 9.37 -6.82
C PRO A 349 -15.68 10.51 -7.39
N LEU A 350 -14.39 10.23 -7.62
CA LEU A 350 -13.40 11.25 -8.01
C LEU A 350 -13.83 12.08 -9.24
N GLY A 351 -14.40 11.45 -10.27
CA GLY A 351 -14.87 12.16 -11.47
C GLY A 351 -16.00 13.16 -11.16
N THR A 352 -16.91 12.77 -10.27
CA THR A 352 -18.02 13.62 -9.82
C THR A 352 -17.52 14.82 -9.02
N LEU A 353 -16.60 14.62 -8.07
CA LEU A 353 -16.01 15.72 -7.30
C LEU A 353 -15.32 16.74 -8.21
N ARG A 354 -14.50 16.26 -9.15
CA ARG A 354 -13.80 17.12 -10.11
C ARG A 354 -14.78 17.94 -10.94
N SER A 355 -15.82 17.31 -11.49
CA SER A 355 -16.84 17.99 -12.28
C SER A 355 -17.57 19.09 -11.48
N ARG A 356 -17.96 18.82 -10.23
CA ARG A 356 -18.64 19.79 -9.37
C ARG A 356 -17.75 20.97 -8.99
N LEU A 357 -16.47 20.71 -8.69
CA LEU A 357 -15.52 21.76 -8.31
C LEU A 357 -15.20 22.68 -9.49
N TRP A 358 -14.98 22.11 -10.69
CA TRP A 358 -14.84 22.91 -11.91
C TRP A 358 -16.07 23.75 -12.23
N GLY A 359 -17.27 23.18 -12.06
CA GLY A 359 -18.53 23.92 -12.25
C GLY A 359 -18.71 25.08 -11.27
N ARG A 360 -18.21 24.95 -10.03
CA ARG A 360 -18.26 26.01 -9.02
C ARG A 360 -17.22 27.11 -9.25
N GLU A 361 -16.01 26.76 -9.67
CA GLU A 361 -14.97 27.74 -10.02
C GLU A 361 -15.36 28.55 -11.27
N SER A 362 -16.01 27.91 -12.24
CA SER A 362 -16.48 28.60 -13.47
C SER A 362 -17.72 29.49 -13.25
N ALA A 363 -18.39 29.34 -12.11
CA ALA A 363 -19.60 30.10 -11.76
C ALA A 363 -19.33 31.24 -10.75
N ALA A 364 -18.09 31.40 -10.28
CA ALA A 364 -17.70 32.56 -9.49
C ALA A 364 -17.64 33.79 -10.41
N PRO A 365 -18.35 34.90 -10.09
CA PRO A 365 -18.30 36.10 -10.92
C PRO A 365 -16.88 36.64 -10.96
N SER A 366 -16.36 36.89 -12.16
CA SER A 366 -15.13 37.66 -12.36
C SER A 366 -15.25 39.03 -11.67
N PRO A 367 -14.20 39.51 -10.98
CA PRO A 367 -14.24 40.76 -10.24
C PRO A 367 -14.48 41.98 -11.15
#